data_AF-A0A8H7EQ76-F1
#
_entry.id   AF-A0A8H7EQ76-F1
#
_cell.length_a   1.000
_cell.length_b   1.000
_cell.length_c   1.000
_cell.angle_alpha   90.00
_cell.angle_beta   90.00
_cell.angle_gamma   90.00
#
_symmetry.space_group_name_H-M   'P 1'
#
loop_
_entity.id
_entity.type
_entity.pdbx_description
1 polymer ?
#
loop_
_entity_poly.entity_id
_entity_poly.type
_entity_poly.pdbx_seq_one_letter_code
_entity_poly.pdbx_strand_id
1 'polypeptide(L)'
;MDEYGFEARLRHLEQIVAGQQLAHLERTTKNSLFRRIELLRKELRTVYHNNKAINDFINKYAAHAKLLNPANSVLELEREILAPDTKLELVLAAQDDLEKFAAEVKQIKALETVVSGTEYEAVDKLGPEFAPLKVAHAEQAKQLADVTEKIALLMENYNGVINTLSEIFISWDDILATMESHVSALERQKSACQA
;
A
#
# COMPACT_ATOMS: atom_id res chain seq x y z
N MET A 1 -12.93 -2.31 -8.54
CA MET A 1 -13.99 -2.40 -9.58
C MET A 1 -14.75 -3.66 -9.22
N ASP A 2 -15.79 -3.52 -8.41
CA ASP A 2 -16.30 -4.63 -7.61
C ASP A 2 -17.26 -5.47 -8.46
N GLU A 3 -16.76 -6.58 -9.01
CA GLU A 3 -17.54 -7.55 -9.81
C GLU A 3 -18.85 -7.97 -9.11
N TYR A 4 -18.83 -8.08 -7.78
CA TYR A 4 -19.97 -8.50 -6.97
C TYR A 4 -21.04 -7.41 -6.76
N GLY A 5 -20.71 -6.12 -6.97
CA GLY A 5 -21.65 -5.03 -6.75
C GLY A 5 -22.75 -4.95 -7.83
N PHE A 6 -22.39 -5.30 -9.07
CA PHE A 6 -23.32 -5.30 -10.20
C PHE A 6 -24.28 -6.48 -10.15
N GLU A 7 -23.80 -7.67 -9.81
CA GLU A 7 -24.66 -8.85 -9.67
C GLU A 7 -25.67 -8.70 -8.54
N ALA A 8 -25.27 -8.13 -7.40
CA ALA A 8 -26.18 -7.86 -6.30
C ALA A 8 -27.30 -6.87 -6.69
N ARG A 9 -26.95 -5.82 -7.44
CA ARG A 9 -27.94 -4.87 -7.98
C ARG A 9 -28.85 -5.51 -9.03
N LEU A 10 -28.29 -6.33 -9.91
CA LEU A 10 -29.05 -7.00 -10.96
C LEU A 10 -30.06 -7.97 -10.35
N ARG A 11 -29.64 -8.77 -9.36
CA ARG A 11 -30.52 -9.66 -8.60
C ARG A 11 -31.60 -8.91 -7.83
N HIS A 12 -31.29 -7.74 -7.28
CA HIS A 12 -32.28 -6.89 -6.62
C HIS A 12 -33.31 -6.34 -7.62
N LEU A 13 -32.88 -5.90 -8.81
CA LEU A 13 -33.76 -5.43 -9.87
C LEU A 13 -34.64 -6.57 -10.41
N GLU A 14 -34.08 -7.75 -10.61
CA GLU A 14 -34.85 -8.94 -10.98
C GLU A 14 -35.91 -9.27 -9.92
N GLN A 15 -35.56 -9.19 -8.64
CA GLN A 15 -36.50 -9.45 -7.55
C GLN A 15 -37.62 -8.40 -7.48
N ILE A 16 -37.33 -7.13 -7.76
CA ILE A 16 -38.34 -6.05 -7.81
C ILE A 16 -39.27 -6.22 -9.02
N VAL A 17 -38.72 -6.57 -10.19
CA VAL A 17 -39.48 -6.63 -11.45
C VAL A 17 -40.28 -7.92 -11.58
N ALA A 18 -39.73 -9.06 -11.18
CA ALA A 18 -40.38 -10.37 -11.28
C ALA A 18 -41.20 -10.73 -10.03
N GLY A 19 -40.93 -10.09 -8.89
CA GLY A 19 -41.53 -10.44 -7.60
C GLY A 19 -41.10 -11.82 -7.09
N GLN A 20 -41.34 -12.10 -5.81
CA GLN A 20 -40.88 -13.32 -5.11
C GLN A 20 -41.62 -14.61 -5.54
N GLN A 21 -42.50 -14.55 -6.55
CA GLN A 21 -43.42 -15.62 -6.95
C GLN A 21 -43.25 -15.99 -8.43
N LEU A 22 -42.06 -16.49 -8.79
CA LEU A 22 -41.83 -17.15 -10.09
C LEU A 22 -42.63 -18.45 -10.27
N ALA A 23 -43.23 -19.00 -9.20
CA ALA A 23 -43.95 -20.26 -9.25
C ALA A 23 -45.47 -20.13 -9.52
N HIS A 24 -46.09 -18.96 -9.30
CA HIS A 24 -47.54 -18.80 -9.40
C HIS A 24 -48.04 -17.89 -10.52
N LEU A 25 -47.15 -17.21 -11.23
CA LEU A 25 -47.51 -16.51 -12.47
C LEU A 25 -47.46 -17.52 -13.62
N GLU A 26 -48.51 -18.33 -13.74
CA GLU A 26 -48.83 -18.94 -15.01
C GLU A 26 -48.69 -17.90 -16.13
N ARG A 27 -48.12 -18.31 -17.25
CA ARG A 27 -47.90 -17.59 -18.51
C ARG A 27 -49.18 -16.92 -19.08
N THR A 28 -49.76 -15.97 -18.36
CA THR A 28 -51.11 -15.42 -18.60
C THR A 28 -51.11 -13.91 -18.75
N THR A 29 -49.97 -13.28 -18.99
CA THR A 29 -49.94 -11.86 -19.38
C THR A 29 -49.13 -11.70 -20.66
N LYS A 30 -49.81 -11.72 -21.81
CA LYS A 30 -49.26 -11.40 -23.15
C LYS A 30 -48.91 -9.92 -23.34
N ASN A 31 -49.06 -9.09 -22.30
CA ASN A 31 -48.85 -7.66 -22.35
C ASN A 31 -47.58 -7.30 -21.58
N SER A 32 -46.73 -6.44 -22.16
CA SER A 32 -45.54 -5.92 -21.49
C SER A 32 -45.92 -5.19 -20.19
N LEU A 33 -45.04 -5.24 -19.18
CA LEU A 33 -45.20 -4.49 -17.91
C LEU A 33 -45.50 -3.01 -18.17
N PHE A 34 -44.85 -2.45 -19.19
CA PHE A 34 -45.08 -1.09 -19.63
C PHE A 34 -46.54 -0.82 -20.02
N ARG A 35 -47.18 -1.73 -20.77
CA ARG A 35 -48.60 -1.59 -21.16
C ARG A 35 -49.53 -1.72 -19.96
N ARG A 36 -49.18 -2.53 -18.97
CA ARG A 36 -49.93 -2.64 -17.72
C ARG A 36 -49.82 -1.37 -16.88
N ILE A 37 -48.61 -0.82 -16.75
CA ILE A 37 -48.38 0.46 -16.07
C ILE A 37 -49.14 1.58 -16.78
N GLU A 38 -49.15 1.62 -18.11
CA GLU A 38 -49.92 2.58 -18.90
C GLU A 38 -51.43 2.48 -18.65
N LEU A 39 -51.99 1.25 -18.64
CA LEU A 39 -53.41 1.03 -18.33
C LEU A 39 -53.73 1.44 -16.89
N LEU A 40 -52.92 1.03 -15.93
CA LEU A 40 -53.09 1.33 -14.52
C LEU A 40 -52.93 2.83 -14.27
N ARG A 41 -52.00 3.49 -14.96
CA ARG A 41 -51.85 4.96 -14.95
C ARG A 41 -53.06 5.66 -15.53
N LYS A 42 -53.65 5.11 -16.60
CA LYS A 42 -54.88 5.65 -17.19
C LYS A 42 -56.03 5.53 -16.20
N GLU A 43 -56.24 4.35 -15.60
CA GLU A 43 -57.26 4.11 -14.57
C GLU A 43 -57.05 5.00 -13.33
N LEU A 44 -55.81 5.11 -12.85
CA LEU A 44 -55.46 5.95 -11.70
C LEU A 44 -55.72 7.43 -12.00
N ARG A 45 -55.44 7.90 -13.22
CA ARG A 45 -55.79 9.28 -13.64
C ARG A 45 -57.30 9.49 -13.69
N THR A 46 -58.07 8.51 -14.15
CA THR A 46 -59.54 8.59 -14.11
C THR A 46 -60.03 8.69 -12.68
N VAL A 47 -59.50 7.87 -11.76
CA VAL A 47 -59.85 7.89 -10.33
C VAL A 47 -59.41 9.21 -9.67
N TYR A 48 -58.24 9.72 -10.02
CA TYR A 48 -57.72 11.00 -9.54
C TYR A 48 -58.59 12.19 -9.97
N HIS A 49 -59.07 12.19 -11.22
CA HIS A 49 -59.96 13.25 -11.71
C HIS A 49 -61.39 13.11 -11.19
N ASN A 50 -61.85 11.88 -10.94
CA ASN A 50 -63.21 11.63 -10.44
C ASN A 50 -63.37 11.93 -8.94
N ASN A 51 -62.29 11.95 -8.16
CA ASN A 51 -62.36 12.13 -6.72
C ASN A 51 -61.62 13.38 -6.23
N LYS A 52 -62.37 14.46 -6.02
CA LYS A 52 -61.85 15.76 -5.54
C LYS A 52 -61.10 15.63 -4.20
N ALA A 53 -61.51 14.71 -3.32
CA ALA A 53 -60.86 14.49 -2.03
C ALA A 53 -59.42 13.97 -2.16
N ILE A 54 -59.11 13.17 -3.20
CA ILE A 54 -57.76 12.67 -3.46
C ILE A 54 -56.87 13.79 -3.99
N ASN A 55 -57.41 14.66 -4.83
CA ASN A 55 -56.70 15.83 -5.34
C ASN A 55 -56.39 16.81 -4.18
N ASP A 56 -57.36 17.09 -3.32
CA ASP A 56 -57.18 17.91 -2.12
C ASP A 56 -56.17 17.28 -1.15
N PHE A 57 -56.19 15.95 -0.99
CA PHE A 57 -55.20 15.24 -0.17
C PHE A 57 -53.80 15.31 -0.78
N ILE A 58 -53.62 15.12 -2.09
CA ILE A 58 -52.31 15.19 -2.74
C ILE A 58 -51.73 16.61 -2.66
N ASN A 59 -52.56 17.63 -2.84
CA ASN A 59 -52.15 19.03 -2.69
C ASN A 59 -51.72 19.34 -1.25
N LYS A 60 -52.45 18.82 -0.25
CA LYS A 60 -52.07 18.95 1.18
C LYS A 60 -50.88 18.07 1.56
N TYR A 61 -50.76 16.88 0.96
CA TYR A 61 -49.66 15.96 1.20
C TYR A 61 -48.35 16.58 0.75
N ALA A 62 -48.30 17.27 -0.40
CA ALA A 62 -47.08 17.97 -0.82
C ALA A 62 -46.60 19.01 0.22
N ALA A 63 -47.52 19.71 0.86
CA ALA A 63 -47.21 20.67 1.92
C ALA A 63 -46.77 20.00 3.24
N HIS A 64 -47.35 18.85 3.57
CA HIS A 64 -47.10 18.14 4.84
C HIS A 64 -46.17 16.92 4.70
N ALA A 65 -45.64 16.65 3.50
CA ALA A 65 -44.76 15.51 3.23
C ALA A 65 -43.50 15.55 4.09
N LYS A 66 -43.01 16.74 4.44
CA LYS A 66 -41.88 16.92 5.36
C LYS A 66 -42.21 16.49 6.79
N LEU A 67 -43.43 16.75 7.25
CA LEU A 67 -43.89 16.37 8.60
C LEU A 67 -44.25 14.89 8.71
N LEU A 68 -44.64 14.28 7.60
CA LEU A 68 -45.07 12.88 7.52
C LEU A 68 -43.91 11.92 7.22
N ASN A 69 -42.72 12.43 6.87
CA ASN A 69 -41.55 11.60 6.66
C ASN A 69 -40.91 11.26 8.03
N PRO A 70 -41.01 10.00 8.50
CA PRO A 70 -40.50 9.60 9.81
C PRO A 70 -38.98 9.79 9.93
N ALA A 71 -38.25 9.84 8.81
CA ALA A 71 -36.81 10.08 8.81
C ALA A 71 -36.42 11.53 9.13
N ASN A 72 -37.32 12.50 8.88
CA ASN A 72 -37.01 13.93 9.04
C ASN A 72 -37.77 14.55 10.21
N SER A 73 -38.98 14.07 10.50
CA SER A 73 -39.91 14.69 11.45
C SER A 73 -39.45 14.62 12.91
N VAL A 74 -38.86 13.49 13.34
CA VAL A 74 -38.48 13.31 14.75
C VAL A 74 -37.22 14.12 15.10
N LEU A 75 -36.19 14.06 14.25
CA LEU A 75 -34.88 14.67 14.52
C LEU A 75 -34.88 16.21 14.37
N GLU A 76 -35.62 16.76 13.39
CA GLU A 76 -35.71 18.22 13.25
C GLU A 76 -36.59 18.83 14.34
N LEU A 77 -37.71 18.19 14.67
CA LEU A 77 -38.62 18.67 15.70
C LEU A 77 -37.98 18.55 17.09
N GLU A 78 -37.28 17.47 17.43
CA GLU A 78 -36.55 17.35 18.71
C GLU A 78 -35.39 18.36 18.82
N ARG A 79 -34.70 18.69 17.72
CA ARG A 79 -33.68 19.75 17.70
C ARG A 79 -34.26 21.15 17.90
N GLU A 80 -35.45 21.41 17.36
CA GLU A 80 -36.15 22.68 17.52
C GLU A 80 -36.82 22.79 18.91
N ILE A 81 -37.33 21.67 19.45
CA ILE A 81 -37.98 21.55 20.77
C ILE A 81 -36.97 21.54 21.93
N LEU A 82 -35.70 21.17 21.72
CA LEU A 82 -34.73 21.22 22.82
C LEU A 82 -34.66 22.64 23.39
N ALA A 83 -35.04 22.76 24.66
CA ALA A 83 -35.01 24.00 25.42
C ALA A 83 -33.58 24.56 25.42
N PRO A 84 -33.41 25.90 25.40
CA PRO A 84 -32.07 26.52 25.35
C PRO A 84 -31.17 26.03 26.50
N ASP A 85 -31.75 25.75 27.67
CA ASP A 85 -31.01 25.22 28.83
C ASP A 85 -30.44 23.82 28.56
N THR A 86 -31.23 22.93 27.95
CA THR A 86 -30.75 21.57 27.59
C THR A 86 -29.69 21.58 26.50
N LYS A 87 -29.74 22.56 25.58
CA LYS A 87 -28.67 22.78 24.58
C LYS A 87 -27.39 23.27 25.27
N LEU A 88 -27.51 24.13 26.26
CA LEU A 88 -26.38 24.63 27.04
C LEU A 88 -25.73 23.52 27.86
N GLU A 89 -26.52 22.70 28.56
CA GLU A 89 -26.01 21.53 29.29
C GLU A 89 -25.29 20.54 28.36
N LEU A 90 -25.85 20.28 27.17
CA LEU A 90 -25.22 19.40 26.19
C LEU A 90 -23.89 19.96 25.68
N VAL A 91 -23.82 21.26 25.42
CA VAL A 91 -22.58 21.93 24.97
C VAL A 91 -21.52 21.92 26.07
N LEU A 92 -21.92 22.16 27.33
CA LEU A 92 -21.00 22.08 28.46
C LEU A 92 -20.51 20.65 28.70
N ALA A 93 -21.39 19.65 28.59
CA ALA A 93 -21.01 18.25 28.70
C ALA A 93 -20.06 17.80 27.59
N ALA A 94 -20.20 18.38 26.39
CA ALA A 94 -19.34 18.10 25.24
C ALA A 94 -18.12 19.04 25.12
N GLN A 95 -17.92 19.97 26.05
CA GLN A 95 -16.88 21.00 25.94
C GLN A 95 -15.48 20.38 25.86
N ASP A 96 -15.15 19.47 26.77
CA ASP A 96 -13.83 18.84 26.82
C ASP A 96 -13.52 18.04 25.53
N ASP A 97 -14.54 17.41 24.97
CA ASP A 97 -14.40 16.64 23.73
C ASP A 97 -14.28 17.56 22.51
N LEU A 98 -14.97 18.70 22.49
CA LEU A 98 -14.81 19.74 21.47
C LEU A 98 -13.42 20.39 21.55
N GLU A 99 -12.87 20.60 22.73
CA GLU A 99 -11.52 21.12 22.92
C GLU A 99 -10.45 20.14 22.44
N LYS A 100 -10.59 18.84 22.77
CA LYS A 100 -9.72 17.79 22.23
C LYS A 100 -9.81 17.71 20.71
N PHE A 101 -11.02 17.70 20.16
CA PHE A 101 -11.24 17.68 18.72
C PHE A 101 -10.64 18.91 18.03
N ALA A 102 -10.77 20.11 18.63
CA ALA A 102 -10.16 21.32 18.11
C ALA A 102 -8.62 21.25 18.14
N ALA A 103 -8.02 20.61 19.16
CA ALA A 103 -6.59 20.37 19.22
C ALA A 103 -6.13 19.38 18.14
N GLU A 104 -6.86 18.28 17.95
CA GLU A 104 -6.60 17.28 16.90
C GLU A 104 -6.71 17.88 15.50
N VAL A 105 -7.74 18.69 15.24
CA VAL A 105 -7.91 19.39 13.95
C VAL A 105 -6.76 20.36 13.68
N LYS A 106 -6.28 21.06 14.72
CA LYS A 106 -5.07 21.92 14.57
C LYS A 106 -3.83 21.10 14.23
N GLN A 107 -3.66 19.93 14.84
CA GLN A 107 -2.56 19.01 14.50
C GLN A 107 -2.70 18.52 13.06
N ILE A 108 -3.88 18.04 12.65
CA ILE A 108 -4.14 17.58 11.28
C ILE A 108 -3.83 18.69 10.27
N LYS A 109 -4.23 19.93 10.54
CA LYS A 109 -3.93 21.08 9.68
C LYS A 109 -2.42 21.40 9.61
N ALA A 110 -1.68 21.18 10.69
CA ALA A 110 -0.22 21.30 10.68
C ALA A 110 0.45 20.15 9.91
N LEU A 111 -0.15 18.96 9.89
CA LEU A 111 0.32 17.82 9.11
C LEU A 111 -0.04 17.89 7.63
N GLU A 112 -1.07 18.66 7.25
CA GLU A 112 -1.47 18.91 5.86
C GLU A 112 -0.29 19.46 5.02
N THR A 113 0.51 20.36 5.60
CA THR A 113 1.68 20.93 4.91
C THR A 113 2.80 19.91 4.67
N VAL A 114 2.87 18.85 5.48
CA VAL A 114 3.85 17.77 5.30
C VAL A 114 3.40 16.83 4.19
N VAL A 115 2.11 16.48 4.17
CA VAL A 115 1.53 15.58 3.16
C VAL A 115 1.48 16.26 1.78
N SER A 116 1.20 17.55 1.72
CA SER A 116 1.25 18.36 0.49
C SER A 116 2.66 18.91 0.19
N GLY A 117 3.68 18.49 0.94
CA GLY A 117 5.05 18.95 0.75
C GLY A 117 5.56 18.63 -0.65
N THR A 118 6.08 19.64 -1.33
CA THR A 118 6.70 19.54 -2.68
C THR A 118 7.88 18.57 -2.74
N GLU A 119 8.36 18.10 -1.59
CA GLU A 119 9.44 17.10 -1.47
C GLU A 119 9.02 15.74 -2.06
N TYR A 120 7.74 15.36 -1.97
CA TYR A 120 7.25 14.12 -2.57
C TYR A 120 7.20 14.18 -4.10
N GLU A 121 6.94 15.36 -4.69
CA GLU A 121 7.06 15.55 -6.14
C GLU A 121 8.51 15.45 -6.62
N ALA A 122 9.47 15.79 -5.77
CA ALA A 122 10.88 15.59 -6.06
C ALA A 122 11.25 14.10 -6.02
N VAL A 123 10.67 13.30 -5.11
CA VAL A 123 10.90 11.85 -5.05
C VAL A 123 10.45 11.14 -6.34
N ASP A 124 9.31 11.53 -6.91
CA ASP A 124 8.85 10.97 -8.19
C ASP A 124 9.78 11.30 -9.37
N LYS A 125 10.49 12.44 -9.30
CA LYS A 125 11.49 12.85 -10.31
C LYS A 125 12.85 12.19 -10.08
N LEU A 126 13.27 12.02 -8.82
CA LEU A 126 14.55 11.39 -8.49
C LEU A 126 14.51 9.87 -8.64
N GLY A 127 13.34 9.23 -8.49
CA GLY A 127 13.15 7.79 -8.70
C GLY A 127 13.73 7.26 -10.01
N PRO A 128 13.36 7.81 -11.19
CA PRO A 128 13.93 7.39 -12.47
C PRO A 128 15.41 7.75 -12.65
N GLU A 129 15.93 8.78 -11.97
CA GLU A 129 17.37 9.11 -11.97
C GLU A 129 18.20 8.14 -11.12
N PHE A 130 17.62 7.60 -10.04
CA PHE A 130 18.26 6.58 -9.21
C PHE A 130 18.32 5.20 -9.88
N ALA A 131 17.42 4.90 -10.82
CA ALA A 131 17.40 3.62 -11.52
C ALA A 131 18.71 3.31 -12.29
N PRO A 132 19.24 4.20 -13.17
CA PRO A 132 20.52 3.96 -13.83
C PRO A 132 21.69 3.95 -12.83
N LEU A 133 21.63 4.74 -11.77
CA LEU A 133 22.67 4.76 -10.73
C LEU A 133 22.75 3.42 -9.98
N LYS A 134 21.61 2.80 -9.66
CA LYS A 134 21.56 1.47 -9.04
C LYS A 134 22.19 0.40 -9.92
N VAL A 135 21.93 0.46 -11.24
CA VAL A 135 22.54 -0.46 -12.20
C VAL A 135 24.05 -0.26 -12.28
N ALA A 136 24.50 0.99 -12.37
CA ALA A 136 25.93 1.32 -12.38
C ALA A 136 26.63 0.85 -11.09
N HIS A 137 26.00 1.04 -9.94
CA HIS A 137 26.56 0.60 -8.65
C HIS A 137 26.62 -0.93 -8.55
N ALA A 138 25.62 -1.65 -9.05
CA ALA A 138 25.65 -3.12 -9.07
C ALA A 138 26.80 -3.64 -9.95
N GLU A 139 27.03 -3.01 -11.10
CA GLU A 139 28.15 -3.35 -11.99
C GLU A 139 29.51 -3.02 -11.35
N GLN A 140 29.63 -1.86 -10.69
CA GLN A 140 30.83 -1.49 -9.94
C GLN A 140 31.13 -2.48 -8.82
N ALA A 141 30.12 -2.93 -8.07
CA ALA A 141 30.29 -3.92 -7.01
C ALA A 141 30.80 -5.26 -7.56
N LYS A 142 30.30 -5.68 -8.72
CA LYS A 142 30.77 -6.89 -9.40
C LYS A 142 32.22 -6.75 -9.87
N GLN A 143 32.56 -5.64 -10.52
CA GLN A 143 33.93 -5.38 -10.97
C GLN A 143 34.92 -5.33 -9.80
N LEU A 144 34.51 -4.73 -8.67
CA LEU A 144 35.32 -4.71 -7.47
C LEU A 144 35.56 -6.11 -6.91
N ALA A 145 34.54 -6.97 -6.89
CA ALA A 145 34.68 -8.36 -6.48
C ALA A 145 35.68 -9.12 -7.38
N ASP A 146 35.53 -9.01 -8.70
CA ASP A 146 36.40 -9.67 -9.67
C ASP A 146 37.87 -9.21 -9.53
N VAL A 147 38.10 -7.91 -9.30
CA VAL A 147 39.45 -7.37 -9.09
C VAL A 147 40.02 -7.86 -7.77
N THR A 148 39.21 -7.89 -6.71
CA THR A 148 39.63 -8.38 -5.39
C THR A 148 40.04 -9.85 -5.45
N GLU A 149 39.28 -10.68 -6.17
CA GLU A 149 39.62 -12.08 -6.39
C GLU A 149 40.94 -12.24 -7.15
N LYS A 150 41.15 -11.46 -8.22
CA LYS A 150 42.43 -11.46 -8.96
C LYS A 150 43.62 -11.07 -8.09
N ILE A 151 43.45 -10.06 -7.23
CA ILE A 151 44.49 -9.62 -6.31
C ILE A 151 44.79 -10.71 -5.26
N ALA A 152 43.75 -11.36 -4.74
CA ALA A 152 43.90 -12.45 -3.78
C ALA A 152 44.68 -13.62 -4.41
N LEU A 153 44.33 -14.03 -5.64
CA LEU A 153 45.07 -15.06 -6.38
C LEU A 153 46.53 -14.65 -6.66
N LEU A 154 46.77 -13.39 -6.98
CA LEU A 154 48.13 -12.89 -7.20
C LEU A 154 48.94 -12.90 -5.91
N MET A 155 48.35 -12.52 -4.78
CA MET A 155 49.00 -12.61 -3.46
C MET A 155 49.31 -14.06 -3.09
N GLU A 156 48.41 -14.99 -3.37
CA GLU A 156 48.64 -16.41 -3.11
C GLU A 156 49.80 -16.97 -3.95
N ASN A 157 49.82 -16.66 -5.25
CA ASN A 157 50.92 -17.03 -6.13
C ASN A 157 52.24 -16.41 -5.68
N TYR A 158 52.23 -15.13 -5.27
CA TYR A 158 53.40 -14.46 -4.74
C TYR A 158 53.93 -15.15 -3.48
N ASN A 159 53.04 -15.48 -2.52
CA ASN A 159 53.41 -16.23 -1.32
C ASN A 159 54.00 -17.60 -1.67
N GLY A 160 53.43 -18.31 -2.65
CA GLY A 160 53.98 -19.58 -3.14
C GLY A 160 55.38 -19.44 -3.75
N VAL A 161 55.61 -18.40 -4.55
CA VAL A 161 56.93 -18.11 -5.13
C VAL A 161 57.94 -17.76 -4.03
N ILE A 162 57.55 -16.96 -3.05
CA ILE A 162 58.44 -16.61 -1.92
C ILE A 162 58.76 -17.84 -1.06
N ASN A 163 57.80 -18.73 -0.83
CA ASN A 163 58.05 -19.95 -0.08
C ASN A 163 59.02 -20.88 -0.82
N THR A 164 58.79 -21.13 -2.11
CA THR A 164 59.71 -21.96 -2.92
C THR A 164 61.10 -21.34 -3.04
N LEU A 165 61.19 -20.02 -3.18
CA LEU A 165 62.47 -19.31 -3.18
C LEU A 165 63.18 -19.45 -1.82
N SER A 166 62.45 -19.38 -0.72
CA SER A 166 62.99 -19.57 0.63
C SER A 166 63.51 -21.00 0.83
N GLU A 167 62.77 -22.02 0.36
CA GLU A 167 63.22 -23.41 0.38
C GLU A 167 64.50 -23.63 -0.45
N ILE A 168 64.60 -22.99 -1.62
CA ILE A 168 65.82 -23.05 -2.45
C ILE A 168 66.99 -22.40 -1.70
N PHE A 169 66.79 -21.25 -1.06
CA PHE A 169 67.85 -20.60 -0.30
C PHE A 169 68.33 -21.45 0.88
N ILE A 170 67.43 -22.10 1.61
CA ILE A 170 67.80 -23.04 2.67
C ILE A 170 68.61 -24.21 2.10
N SER A 171 68.16 -24.79 0.98
CA SER A 171 68.89 -25.90 0.33
C SER A 171 70.30 -25.50 -0.12
N TRP A 172 70.48 -24.26 -0.58
CA TRP A 172 71.78 -23.74 -0.97
C TRP A 172 72.67 -23.48 0.24
N ASP A 173 72.12 -22.99 1.34
CA ASP A 173 72.86 -22.78 2.59
C ASP A 173 73.37 -24.12 3.15
N ASP A 174 72.54 -25.17 3.13
CA ASP A 174 72.95 -26.53 3.53
C ASP A 174 74.08 -27.08 2.64
N ILE A 175 73.97 -26.89 1.31
CA ILE A 175 75.02 -27.33 0.37
C ILE A 175 76.32 -26.56 0.63
N LEU A 176 76.25 -25.24 0.84
CA LEU A 176 77.43 -24.43 1.14
C LEU A 176 78.06 -24.84 2.49
N ALA A 177 77.25 -25.01 3.54
CA ALA A 177 77.73 -25.45 4.85
C ALA A 177 78.41 -26.83 4.81
N THR A 178 77.86 -27.77 4.03
CA THR A 178 78.49 -29.09 3.85
C THR A 178 79.81 -29.01 3.08
N MET A 179 79.89 -28.16 2.04
CA MET A 179 81.15 -27.91 1.32
C MET A 179 82.18 -27.24 2.22
N GLU A 180 81.81 -26.22 2.98
CA GLU A 180 82.70 -25.53 3.94
C GLU A 180 83.23 -26.48 5.01
N SER A 181 82.37 -27.36 5.53
CA SER A 181 82.76 -28.41 6.48
C SER A 181 83.77 -29.39 5.86
N HIS A 182 83.53 -29.81 4.61
CA HIS A 182 84.44 -30.70 3.89
C HIS A 182 85.82 -30.06 3.63
N VAL A 183 85.83 -28.80 3.17
CA VAL A 183 87.07 -28.03 2.97
C VAL A 183 87.81 -27.85 4.29
N SER A 184 87.10 -27.47 5.36
CA SER A 184 87.68 -27.34 6.70
C SER A 184 88.31 -28.64 7.19
N ALA A 185 87.68 -29.79 6.92
CA ALA A 185 88.22 -31.10 7.27
C ALA A 185 89.51 -31.43 6.49
N LEU A 186 89.56 -31.11 5.19
CA LEU A 186 90.75 -31.29 4.36
C LEU A 186 91.89 -30.37 4.81
N GLU A 187 91.60 -29.12 5.18
CA GLU A 187 92.59 -28.18 5.71
C GLU A 187 93.18 -28.64 7.05
N ARG A 188 92.35 -29.22 7.93
CA ARG A 188 92.82 -29.85 9.17
C ARG A 188 93.73 -31.06 8.92
N GLN A 189 93.40 -31.92 7.95
CA GLN A 189 94.28 -33.03 7.58
C GLN A 189 95.61 -32.54 6.99
N LYS A 190 95.57 -31.50 6.15
CA LYS A 190 96.77 -30.92 5.54
C LYS A 190 97.69 -30.30 6.60
N SER A 191 97.13 -29.54 7.55
CA SER A 191 97.90 -28.93 8.64
C SER A 191 98.46 -29.97 9.62
N ALA A 192 97.75 -31.08 9.87
CA ALA A 192 98.24 -32.18 10.70
C ALA A 192 99.36 -33.02 10.03
N CYS A 193 99.48 -33.02 8.71
CA CYS A 193 100.53 -33.74 7.96
C CYS A 193 101.80 -32.89 7.74
N GLN A 194 101.72 -31.59 8.02
CA GLN A 194 102.84 -30.64 7.90
C GLN A 194 103.53 -30.32 9.24
N ALA A 195 103.07 -30.92 10.35
CA ALA A 195 103.72 -30.89 11.67
C ALA A 195 104.39 -32.24 11.96
#